data_AF-A0A069I7I7-F1
#
_entry.id   AF-A0A069I7I7-F1
#
_cell.length_a   1.000
_cell.length_b   1.000
_cell.length_c   1.000
_cell.angle_alpha   90.00
_cell.angle_beta   90.00
_cell.angle_gamma   90.00
#
_symmetry.space_group_name_H-M   'P 1'
#
loop_
_entity.id
_entity.type
_entity.pdbx_description
1 polymer ?
#
loop_
_entity_poly.entity_id
_entity_poly.type
_entity_poly.pdbx_seq_one_letter_code
_entity_poly.pdbx_strand_id
1 'polypeptide(L)'
;MEKPISLERLFKEKIFRIPDYQRGYAWQREQLKAFWEDLVNLKEDRSHYTGVLTLTEVSNAAVQEDSKEFWLVDDHSYRLYHVVDGQQRLTTFVIFIQAFAEFFRVLPEHQGKPSAEIYVTDRLAHTTETPTDSITGWAAPLIRNAARIPAKKDQRERCRKWDPCLCGD
;
A
#
# COMPACT_ATOMS: atom_id res chain seq x y z
N MET A 1 -6.32 -26.27 -1.67
CA MET A 1 -6.50 -25.02 -0.90
C MET A 1 -5.14 -24.33 -0.88
N GLU A 2 -5.02 -23.12 -1.41
CA GLU A 2 -3.74 -22.41 -1.38
C GLU A 2 -3.39 -22.00 0.05
N LYS A 3 -2.12 -22.12 0.41
CA LYS A 3 -1.60 -21.76 1.73
C LYS A 3 -1.52 -20.23 1.84
N PRO A 4 -1.88 -19.62 2.98
CA PRO A 4 -1.67 -18.19 3.18
C PRO A 4 -0.19 -17.84 3.03
N ILE A 5 0.07 -16.71 2.36
CA ILE A 5 1.41 -16.17 2.12
C ILE A 5 1.64 -14.92 2.98
N SER A 6 2.89 -14.68 3.38
CA SER A 6 3.25 -13.45 4.09
C SER A 6 3.29 -12.25 3.14
N LEU A 7 3.15 -11.05 3.71
CA LEU A 7 3.19 -9.80 2.95
C LEU A 7 4.54 -9.59 2.24
N GLU A 8 5.64 -9.98 2.90
CA GLU A 8 6.99 -9.97 2.29
C GLU A 8 7.03 -10.83 1.02
N ARG A 9 6.54 -12.08 1.10
CA ARG A 9 6.49 -12.99 -0.05
C ARG A 9 5.51 -12.52 -1.12
N LEU A 10 4.47 -11.78 -0.74
CA LEU A 10 3.54 -11.17 -1.68
C LEU A 10 4.29 -10.15 -2.56
N PHE A 11 5.04 -9.23 -1.97
CA PHE A 11 5.73 -8.15 -2.68
C PHE A 11 7.05 -8.54 -3.36
N LYS A 12 7.65 -9.68 -2.98
CA LYS A 12 8.88 -10.15 -3.62
C LYS A 12 8.67 -10.52 -5.10
N GLU A 13 9.45 -9.89 -5.99
CA GLU A 13 9.54 -10.19 -7.44
C GLU A 13 8.20 -10.14 -8.19
N LYS A 14 7.24 -9.36 -7.69
CA LYS A 14 5.92 -9.17 -8.31
C LYS A 14 5.65 -7.71 -8.61
N ILE A 15 5.02 -7.46 -9.75
CA ILE A 15 4.47 -6.17 -10.12
C ILE A 15 2.95 -6.29 -10.11
N PHE A 16 2.29 -5.36 -9.44
CA PHE A 16 0.83 -5.32 -9.37
C PHE A 16 0.30 -4.18 -10.23
N ARG A 17 -0.50 -4.51 -11.24
CA ARG A 17 -1.19 -3.54 -12.08
C ARG A 17 -2.68 -3.56 -11.77
N ILE A 18 -3.23 -2.37 -11.52
CA ILE A 18 -4.67 -2.18 -11.34
C ILE A 18 -5.28 -1.93 -12.73
N PRO A 19 -6.20 -2.77 -13.22
CA PRO A 19 -6.83 -2.56 -14.51
C PRO A 19 -7.70 -1.29 -14.53
N ASP A 20 -7.83 -0.65 -15.70
CA ASP A 20 -8.51 0.65 -15.83
C ASP A 20 -10.02 0.61 -15.51
N TYR A 21 -10.65 -0.56 -15.63
CA TYR A 21 -12.06 -0.77 -15.29
C TYR A 21 -12.32 -0.85 -13.78
N GLN A 22 -11.27 -0.88 -12.95
CA GLN A 22 -11.43 -0.89 -11.50
C GLN A 22 -11.72 0.51 -10.96
N ARG A 23 -12.51 0.56 -9.88
CA ARG A 23 -12.83 1.84 -9.22
C ARG A 23 -11.61 2.46 -8.54
N GLY A 24 -11.64 3.77 -8.32
CA GLY A 24 -10.63 4.46 -7.52
C GLY A 24 -10.57 3.99 -6.06
N TYR A 25 -9.51 4.37 -5.35
CA TYR A 25 -9.41 4.13 -3.91
C TYR A 25 -10.55 4.84 -3.17
N ALA A 26 -11.28 4.12 -2.32
CA ALA A 26 -12.53 4.60 -1.72
C ALA A 26 -12.77 4.08 -0.29
N TRP A 27 -11.79 3.43 0.34
CA TRP A 27 -11.88 3.11 1.77
C TRP A 27 -12.01 4.39 2.59
N GLN A 28 -13.00 4.40 3.47
CA GLN A 28 -13.31 5.46 4.41
C GLN A 28 -12.74 5.12 5.79
N ARG A 29 -13.00 6.01 6.75
CA ARG A 29 -12.42 5.95 8.08
C ARG A 29 -12.75 4.66 8.82
N GLU A 30 -13.93 4.10 8.59
CA GLU A 30 -14.39 2.86 9.21
C GLU A 30 -13.55 1.67 8.74
N GLN A 31 -13.28 1.57 7.42
CA GLN A 31 -12.42 0.50 6.89
C GLN A 31 -10.97 0.66 7.33
N LEU A 32 -10.47 1.90 7.38
CA LEU A 32 -9.13 2.19 7.91
C LEU A 32 -9.00 1.83 9.39
N LYS A 33 -10.06 2.07 10.19
CA LYS A 33 -10.09 1.69 11.60
C LYS A 33 -10.07 0.17 11.77
N ALA A 34 -10.87 -0.56 10.98
CA ALA A 34 -10.85 -2.02 11.01
C ALA A 34 -9.48 -2.59 10.61
N PHE A 35 -8.88 -2.06 9.53
CA PHE A 35 -7.52 -2.42 9.13
C PHE A 35 -6.49 -2.18 10.25
N TRP A 36 -6.61 -1.05 10.94
CA TRP A 36 -5.74 -0.70 12.05
C TRP A 36 -5.91 -1.65 13.25
N GLU A 37 -7.15 -2.00 13.58
CA GLU A 37 -7.47 -2.97 14.63
C GLU A 37 -6.89 -4.36 14.28
N ASP A 38 -6.95 -4.79 13.03
CA ASP A 38 -6.34 -6.05 12.58
C ASP A 38 -4.81 -6.05 12.83
N LEU A 39 -4.13 -4.93 12.59
CA LEU A 39 -2.70 -4.77 12.85
C LEU A 39 -2.35 -4.78 14.35
N VAL A 40 -3.09 -4.03 15.18
CA VAL A 40 -2.83 -3.97 16.63
C VAL A 40 -3.10 -5.30 17.32
N ASN A 41 -4.01 -6.12 16.77
CA ASN A 41 -4.35 -7.42 17.31
C ASN A 41 -3.41 -8.56 16.87
N LEU A 42 -2.33 -8.26 16.15
CA LEU A 42 -1.26 -9.21 15.82
C LEU A 42 -0.57 -9.67 17.12
N LYS A 43 -0.65 -10.97 17.42
CA LYS A 43 0.10 -11.59 18.53
C LYS A 43 1.35 -12.25 17.97
N GLU A 44 2.47 -12.15 18.68
CA GLU A 44 3.77 -12.70 18.26
C GLU A 44 3.69 -14.19 17.86
N ASP A 45 2.87 -14.98 18.56
CA ASP A 45 2.73 -16.42 18.31
C ASP A 45 1.64 -16.80 17.29
N ARG A 46 0.97 -15.84 16.64
CA ARG A 46 -0.16 -16.14 15.74
C ARG A 46 -0.15 -15.31 14.47
N SER A 47 -0.23 -16.00 13.33
CA SER A 47 -0.54 -15.37 12.05
C SER A 47 -1.98 -14.83 12.04
N HIS A 48 -2.14 -13.55 11.70
CA HIS A 48 -3.45 -12.96 11.45
C HIS A 48 -3.78 -13.05 9.96
N TYR A 49 -4.97 -13.53 9.65
CA TYR A 49 -5.44 -13.59 8.28
C TYR A 49 -6.08 -12.26 7.88
N THR A 50 -5.37 -11.49 7.06
CA THR A 50 -5.79 -10.14 6.66
C THR A 50 -6.61 -10.13 5.37
N GLY A 51 -7.16 -11.26 4.92
CA GLY A 51 -8.07 -11.34 3.76
C GLY A 51 -7.47 -12.00 2.50
N VAL A 52 -8.27 -12.03 1.43
CA VAL A 52 -7.90 -12.61 0.12
C VAL A 52 -7.43 -11.49 -0.82
N LEU A 53 -6.44 -11.78 -1.65
CA LEU A 53 -6.12 -11.03 -2.86
C LEU A 53 -6.28 -11.96 -4.05
N THR A 54 -7.07 -11.55 -5.05
CA THR A 54 -7.24 -12.32 -6.28
C THR A 54 -6.41 -11.68 -7.38
N LEU A 55 -5.47 -12.46 -7.92
CA LEU A 55 -4.50 -12.00 -8.90
C LEU A 55 -4.61 -12.85 -10.16
N THR A 56 -4.40 -12.21 -11.31
CA THR A 56 -4.23 -12.90 -12.59
C THR A 56 -2.85 -12.57 -13.13
N GLU A 57 -2.01 -13.59 -13.26
CA GLU A 57 -0.68 -13.45 -13.86
C GLU A 57 -0.82 -13.06 -15.33
N VAL A 58 -0.08 -12.02 -15.74
CA VAL A 58 0.04 -11.61 -17.12
C VAL A 58 1.30 -12.28 -17.67
N SER A 59 1.15 -13.03 -18.76
CA SER A 59 2.29 -13.67 -19.43
C SER A 59 3.34 -12.63 -19.81
N ASN A 60 4.62 -12.93 -19.58
CA ASN A 60 5.73 -12.04 -19.94
C ASN A 60 5.70 -11.65 -21.43
N ALA A 61 5.30 -12.59 -22.31
CA ALA A 61 5.17 -12.33 -23.75
C ALA A 61 4.01 -11.37 -24.11
N ALA A 62 3.07 -11.15 -23.18
CA ALA A 62 1.96 -10.20 -23.36
C ALA A 62 2.30 -8.80 -22.81
N VAL A 63 3.47 -8.62 -22.17
CA VAL A 63 3.94 -7.32 -21.72
C VAL A 63 4.55 -6.59 -22.91
N GLN A 64 3.97 -5.44 -23.27
CA GLN A 64 4.43 -4.65 -24.41
C GLN A 64 5.80 -4.01 -24.11
N GLU A 65 6.69 -3.96 -25.11
CA GLU A 65 8.04 -3.40 -24.97
C GLU A 65 8.06 -1.92 -24.58
N ASP A 66 7.02 -1.17 -24.97
CA ASP A 66 6.85 0.24 -24.63
C ASP A 66 6.21 0.47 -23.24
N SER A 67 5.83 -0.61 -22.54
CA SER A 67 5.30 -0.52 -21.19
C SER A 67 6.40 -0.16 -20.18
N LYS A 68 6.02 0.57 -19.13
CA LYS A 68 6.97 1.02 -18.08
C LYS A 68 7.55 -0.15 -17.28
N GLU A 69 6.85 -1.27 -17.28
CA GLU A 69 7.17 -2.49 -16.54
C GLU A 69 8.05 -3.44 -17.35
N PHE A 70 8.21 -3.25 -18.67
CA PHE A 70 8.91 -4.18 -19.55
C PHE A 70 10.32 -4.52 -19.05
N TRP A 71 11.13 -3.51 -18.71
CA TRP A 71 12.51 -3.71 -18.22
C TRP A 71 12.60 -4.49 -16.91
N LEU A 72 11.56 -4.44 -16.05
CA LEU A 72 11.52 -5.25 -14.82
C LEU A 72 11.21 -6.72 -15.13
N VAL A 73 10.38 -6.96 -16.13
CA VAL A 73 9.97 -8.31 -16.54
C VAL A 73 11.09 -8.99 -17.33
N ASP A 74 11.71 -8.27 -18.26
CA ASP A 74 12.75 -8.78 -19.16
C ASP A 74 14.09 -8.99 -18.43
N ASP A 75 14.64 -7.95 -17.80
CA ASP A 75 15.97 -8.01 -17.19
C ASP A 75 15.98 -8.61 -15.77
N HIS A 76 14.88 -8.47 -15.02
CA HIS A 76 14.85 -8.78 -13.58
C HIS A 76 13.90 -9.93 -13.21
N SER A 77 13.35 -10.63 -14.22
CA SER A 77 12.45 -11.78 -14.03
C SER A 77 11.23 -11.49 -13.13
N TYR A 78 10.79 -10.22 -13.05
CA TYR A 78 9.58 -9.89 -12.30
C TYR A 78 8.36 -10.44 -13.03
N ARG A 79 7.36 -10.86 -12.25
CA ARG A 79 6.09 -11.33 -12.77
C ARG A 79 5.02 -10.24 -12.61
N LEU A 80 4.33 -9.92 -13.70
CA LEU A 80 3.24 -8.95 -13.71
C LEU A 80 1.92 -9.62 -13.35
N TYR A 81 1.15 -9.00 -12.46
CA TYR A 81 -0.16 -9.47 -12.05
C TYR A 81 -1.20 -8.36 -12.17
N HIS A 82 -2.35 -8.68 -12.76
CA HIS A 82 -3.55 -7.88 -12.63
C HIS A 82 -4.24 -8.17 -11.30
N VAL A 83 -4.58 -7.11 -10.56
CA VAL A 83 -5.36 -7.22 -9.33
C VAL A 83 -6.84 -7.27 -9.69
N VAL A 84 -7.46 -8.44 -9.49
CA VAL A 84 -8.88 -8.68 -9.78
C VAL A 84 -9.74 -8.29 -8.57
N ASP A 85 -9.31 -8.68 -7.37
CA ASP A 85 -9.96 -8.34 -6.12
C ASP A 85 -8.94 -8.05 -5.01
N GLY A 86 -9.35 -7.26 -4.03
CA GLY A 86 -8.51 -6.85 -2.91
C GLY A 86 -7.68 -5.59 -3.18
N GLN A 87 -7.94 -4.87 -4.26
CA GLN A 87 -7.21 -3.65 -4.63
C GLN A 87 -7.11 -2.62 -3.49
N GLN A 88 -8.21 -2.39 -2.77
CA GLN A 88 -8.29 -1.33 -1.75
C GLN A 88 -7.39 -1.70 -0.57
N ARG A 89 -7.40 -2.98 -0.21
CA ARG A 89 -6.57 -3.54 0.85
C ARG A 89 -5.09 -3.48 0.47
N LEU A 90 -4.74 -3.91 -0.74
CA LEU A 90 -3.37 -3.85 -1.24
C LEU A 90 -2.85 -2.40 -1.25
N THR A 91 -3.64 -1.47 -1.78
CA THR A 91 -3.30 -0.04 -1.76
C THR A 91 -3.14 0.49 -0.34
N THR A 92 -4.01 0.09 0.59
CA THR A 92 -3.91 0.51 2.00
C THR A 92 -2.62 0.03 2.65
N PHE A 93 -2.20 -1.22 2.40
CA PHE A 93 -0.91 -1.71 2.89
C PHE A 93 0.27 -0.89 2.35
N VAL A 94 0.26 -0.53 1.06
CA VAL A 94 1.31 0.29 0.45
C VAL A 94 1.35 1.70 1.07
N ILE A 95 0.19 2.34 1.21
CA ILE A 95 0.07 3.65 1.86
C ILE A 95 0.55 3.57 3.32
N PHE A 96 0.16 2.51 4.03
CA PHE A 96 0.55 2.29 5.41
C PHE A 96 2.07 2.16 5.56
N ILE A 97 2.72 1.32 4.73
CA ILE A 97 4.18 1.15 4.75
C ILE A 97 4.88 2.48 4.47
N GLN A 98 4.41 3.26 3.50
CA GLN A 98 4.95 4.59 3.21
C GLN A 98 4.79 5.54 4.39
N ALA A 99 3.60 5.63 4.97
CA ALA A 99 3.33 6.49 6.13
C ALA A 99 4.14 6.06 7.36
N PHE A 100 4.34 4.76 7.54
CA PHE A 100 5.18 4.19 8.59
C PHE A 100 6.65 4.56 8.37
N ALA A 101 7.16 4.43 7.15
CA ALA A 101 8.52 4.86 6.81
C ALA A 101 8.73 6.37 7.03
N GLU A 102 7.76 7.20 6.66
CA GLU A 102 7.78 8.64 6.93
C GLU A 102 7.76 8.96 8.43
N PHE A 103 6.92 8.26 9.19
CA PHE A 103 6.83 8.40 10.64
C PHE A 103 8.16 8.08 11.32
N PHE A 104 8.82 6.99 10.92
CA PHE A 104 10.13 6.63 11.48
C PHE A 104 11.18 7.73 11.29
N ARG A 105 11.11 8.48 10.20
CA ARG A 105 12.10 9.52 9.90
C ARG A 105 11.95 10.77 10.75
N VAL A 106 10.76 11.01 11.30
CA VAL A 106 10.48 12.19 12.14
C VAL A 106 10.68 11.92 13.63
N LEU A 107 10.99 10.68 14.02
CA LEU A 107 11.26 10.33 15.40
C LEU A 107 12.48 11.10 15.94
N PRO A 108 12.48 11.53 17.23
CA PRO A 108 13.57 12.29 17.83
C PRO A 108 14.95 11.66 17.66
N GLU A 109 15.04 10.33 17.74
CA GLU A 109 16.27 9.55 17.60
C GLU A 109 16.87 9.61 16.19
N HIS A 110 16.08 10.04 15.20
CA HIS A 110 16.44 10.11 13.79
C HIS A 110 16.52 11.55 13.26
N GLN A 111 16.30 12.56 14.10
CA GLN A 111 16.43 13.96 13.71
C GLN A 111 17.85 14.27 13.23
N GLY A 112 17.95 14.91 12.07
CA GLY A 112 19.22 15.30 11.45
C GLY A 112 20.00 14.15 10.79
N LYS A 113 19.52 12.90 10.88
CA LYS A 113 20.15 11.76 10.19
C LYS A 113 19.69 11.68 8.73
N PRO A 114 20.58 11.37 7.79
CA PRO A 114 20.17 11.10 6.42
C PRO A 114 19.37 9.80 6.34
N SER A 115 18.49 9.70 5.32
CA SER A 115 17.64 8.52 5.09
C SER A 115 18.39 7.19 5.14
N ALA A 116 19.60 7.16 4.60
CA ALA A 116 20.42 5.96 4.43
C ALA A 116 20.97 5.40 5.76
N GLU A 117 20.90 6.19 6.83
CA GLU A 117 21.37 5.81 8.17
C GLU A 117 20.23 5.43 9.12
N ILE A 118 18.97 5.49 8.65
CA ILE A 118 17.80 5.13 9.43
C ILE A 118 17.45 3.66 9.14
N TYR A 119 17.65 2.81 10.14
CA TYR A 119 17.36 1.37 10.04
C TYR A 119 16.23 1.00 10.98
N VAL A 120 15.23 0.29 10.46
CA VAL A 120 14.22 -0.39 11.27
C VAL A 120 14.85 -1.68 11.79
N THR A 121 15.09 -1.76 13.09
CA THR A 121 15.63 -2.96 13.75
C THR A 121 14.58 -3.52 14.72
N ASP A 122 14.72 -4.79 15.09
CA ASP A 122 13.79 -5.52 15.95
C ASP A 122 13.76 -5.01 17.41
N ARG A 123 14.53 -3.96 17.72
CA ARG A 123 14.54 -3.28 19.02
C ARG A 123 14.15 -1.83 18.83
N LEU A 124 12.84 -1.56 18.88
CA LEU A 124 12.39 -0.28 19.40
C LEU A 124 12.75 -0.30 20.89
N ALA A 125 13.82 0.39 21.26
CA ALA A 125 14.18 0.55 22.66
C ALA A 125 12.94 1.04 23.40
N HIS A 126 12.51 0.31 24.43
CA HIS A 126 11.47 0.77 25.34
C HIS A 126 11.95 2.09 25.94
N THR A 127 11.50 3.22 25.41
CA THR A 127 11.45 4.45 26.18
C THR A 127 10.37 4.20 27.22
N THR A 128 10.83 3.86 28.42
CA THR A 128 10.01 3.75 29.62
C THR A 128 9.56 5.15 30.01
N GLU A 129 8.63 5.72 29.26
CA GLU A 129 7.79 6.80 29.74
C GLU A 129 6.37 6.42 29.33
N THR A 130 5.58 6.03 30.32
CA THR A 130 4.14 5.93 30.19
C THR A 130 3.57 7.35 30.16
N PRO A 131 2.90 7.80 29.10
CA PRO A 131 1.97 8.90 29.20
C PRO A 131 0.59 8.25 29.38
N THR A 132 0.10 8.26 30.62
CA THR A 132 -1.33 8.40 30.84
C THR A 132 -1.77 9.63 30.07
N ASP A 133 -2.39 9.45 28.90
CA ASP A 133 -3.62 10.14 28.51
C ASP A 133 -3.94 9.95 27.02
N SER A 134 -5.12 9.37 26.78
CA SER A 134 -5.90 9.37 25.53
C SER A 134 -5.27 8.70 24.30
N ILE A 135 -5.99 7.69 23.81
CA ILE A 135 -5.73 6.82 22.64
C ILE A 135 -5.73 7.60 21.30
N THR A 136 -5.65 8.93 21.32
CA THR A 136 -5.80 9.81 20.15
C THR A 136 -4.53 10.53 19.71
N GLY A 137 -3.42 10.49 20.46
CA GLY A 137 -2.24 11.30 20.17
C GLY A 137 -1.35 10.79 19.03
N TRP A 138 -0.91 9.53 19.11
CA TRP A 138 0.13 8.99 18.23
C TRP A 138 -0.38 8.50 16.86
N ALA A 139 -1.66 8.10 16.77
CA ALA A 139 -2.31 7.70 15.52
C ALA A 139 -2.92 8.89 14.75
N ALA A 140 -3.08 10.06 15.38
CA ALA A 140 -3.67 11.23 14.74
C ALA A 140 -2.90 11.74 13.51
N PRO A 141 -1.55 11.76 13.48
CA PRO A 141 -0.81 12.14 12.27
C PRO A 141 -1.01 11.15 11.12
N LEU A 142 -1.04 9.85 11.42
CA LEU A 142 -1.23 8.78 10.43
C LEU A 142 -2.63 8.84 9.80
N ILE A 143 -3.67 9.06 10.61
CA ILE A 143 -5.06 9.22 10.13
C ILE A 143 -5.24 10.58 9.41
N ARG A 144 -4.59 11.65 9.88
CA ARG A 144 -4.70 13.00 9.30
C ARG A 144 -4.01 13.10 7.94
N ASN A 145 -2.89 12.40 7.73
CA ASN A 145 -2.22 12.36 6.42
C ASN A 145 -2.98 11.50 5.40
N ALA A 146 -3.63 10.40 5.83
CA ALA A 146 -4.53 9.64 4.97
C ALA A 146 -5.74 10.47 4.49
N ALA A 147 -6.23 11.40 5.33
CA ALA A 147 -7.35 12.30 5.00
C ALA A 147 -6.95 13.54 4.19
N ARG A 148 -5.64 13.81 3.99
CA ARG A 148 -5.14 14.99 3.26
C ARG A 148 -4.86 14.71 1.78
N ILE A 149 -5.12 13.50 1.31
CA ILE A 149 -5.15 13.19 -0.11
C ILE A 149 -6.28 14.04 -0.71
N PRO A 150 -6.01 15.00 -1.62
CA PRO A 150 -7.10 15.68 -2.30
C PRO A 150 -7.91 14.61 -3.01
N ALA A 151 -9.18 14.45 -2.60
CA ALA A 151 -10.15 13.79 -3.44
C ALA A 151 -10.05 14.52 -4.79
N LYS A 152 -9.51 13.84 -5.81
CA LYS A 152 -9.40 14.42 -7.14
C LYS A 152 -10.83 14.71 -7.59
N LYS A 153 -11.27 15.95 -7.36
CA LYS A 153 -12.27 16.58 -8.21
C LYS A 153 -11.75 16.40 -9.63
N ASP A 154 -12.63 15.88 -10.46
CA ASP A 154 -12.46 15.72 -11.89
C ASP A 154 -11.69 14.51 -12.40
N GLN A 155 -12.34 13.36 -12.28
CA GLN A 155 -12.06 12.19 -13.12
C GLN A 155 -12.75 12.30 -14.50
N ARG A 156 -13.62 13.29 -14.73
CA ARG A 156 -14.31 13.52 -16.01
C ARG A 156 -13.46 14.29 -17.02
N GLU A 157 -12.61 15.22 -16.59
CA GLU A 157 -11.75 15.99 -17.50
C GLU A 157 -10.56 15.20 -18.07
N ARG A 158 -10.05 14.18 -17.35
CA ARG A 158 -8.92 13.35 -17.85
C ARG A 158 -9.32 12.35 -18.93
N CYS A 159 -10.57 11.86 -18.93
CA CYS A 159 -11.08 10.98 -19.99
C CYS A 159 -11.20 11.71 -21.34
N ARG A 160 -11.53 13.02 -21.36
CA ARG A 160 -11.64 13.78 -22.62
C ARG A 160 -10.30 13.98 -23.35
N LYS A 161 -9.17 13.80 -22.65
CA LYS A 161 -7.84 14.06 -23.21
C LYS A 161 -7.17 12.83 -23.82
N TRP A 162 -7.71 11.62 -23.59
CA TRP A 162 -7.05 10.37 -23.95
C TRP A 162 -7.77 9.51 -25.00
N ASP A 163 -9.00 9.84 -25.42
CA ASP A 163 -9.61 9.25 -26.63
C ASP A 163 -10.84 10.07 -27.07
N PRO A 164 -10.83 10.73 -28.25
CA PRO A 164 -12.00 11.43 -28.77
C PRO A 164 -13.11 10.49 -29.27
N CYS A 165 -12.83 9.19 -29.40
CA CYS A 165 -13.68 8.27 -30.17
C CYS A 165 -14.64 7.39 -29.32
N LEU A 166 -14.63 7.50 -27.99
CA LEU A 166 -15.50 6.66 -27.12
C LEU A 166 -16.79 7.35 -26.67
N CYS A 167 -17.23 8.42 -27.35
CA CYS A 167 -18.55 9.02 -27.16
C CYS A 167 -19.15 9.44 -28.51
N GLY A 168 -20.10 8.63 -29.01
CA GLY A 168 -21.03 8.95 -30.09
C GLY A 168 -21.80 7.67 -30.46
N ASP A 169 -23.13 7.59 -30.42
CA ASP A 169 -24.21 8.49 -29.99
C ASP A 169 -25.14 7.73 -29.03
#